data_AF-Q83ZZ3-F1
#
_entry.id   AF-Q83ZZ3-F1
#
_cell.length_a   1.000
_cell.length_b   1.000
_cell.length_c   1.000
_cell.angle_alpha   90.00
_cell.angle_beta   90.00
_cell.angle_gamma   90.00
#
_symmetry.space_group_name_H-M   'P 1'
#
loop_
_entity.id
_entity.type
_entity.pdbx_description
1 polymer ?
#
loop_
_entity_poly.entity_id
_entity_poly.type
_entity_poly.pdbx_seq_one_letter_code
_entity_poly.pdbx_strand_id
1 'polypeptide(L)' 'MHRIWQWFDPRRALMALFSFLFVLALVIHFILLMSPGYSWVSATKAQAPASNMSAMPPARTIN' A
#
# COMPACT_ATOMS: atom_id res chain seq x y z
N MET A 1 -17.28 35.14 -17.27
CA MET A 1 -17.19 33.77 -16.73
C MET A 1 -16.38 33.76 -15.43
N HIS A 2 -16.90 34.34 -14.35
CA HIS A 2 -16.28 34.33 -13.01
C HIS A 2 -17.18 33.67 -11.95
N ARG A 3 -18.43 33.32 -12.30
CA ARG A 3 -19.44 32.84 -11.35
C ARG A 3 -19.16 31.42 -10.84
N ILE A 4 -18.32 30.66 -11.54
CA ILE A 4 -17.80 29.37 -11.08
C ILE A 4 -17.12 29.49 -9.71
N TRP A 5 -16.46 30.62 -9.43
CA TRP A 5 -15.82 30.89 -8.13
C TRP A 5 -16.78 31.32 -7.02
N GLN A 6 -18.05 31.60 -7.33
CA GLN A 6 -19.05 31.89 -6.29
C GLN A 6 -19.64 30.61 -5.68
N TRP A 7 -19.48 29.47 -6.37
CA TRP A 7 -19.93 28.14 -5.90
C TRP A 7 -18.75 27.24 -5.52
N PHE A 8 -17.65 27.32 -6.26
CA PHE A 8 -16.41 26.64 -5.92
C PHE A 8 -15.55 27.54 -5.04
N ASP A 9 -15.53 27.24 -3.74
CA ASP A 9 -14.62 27.89 -2.80
C ASP A 9 -13.16 27.70 -3.30
N PRO A 10 -12.44 28.80 -3.59
CA PRO A 10 -11.06 28.82 -4.10
C PRO A 10 -10.15 27.75 -3.51
N ARG A 11 -10.22 27.70 -2.18
CA ARG A 11 -9.39 26.87 -1.33
C ARG A 11 -9.72 25.40 -1.55
N ARG A 12 -11.00 25.07 -1.68
CA ARG A 12 -11.46 23.69 -1.78
C ARG A 12 -11.16 23.10 -3.16
N ALA A 13 -11.20 23.90 -4.22
CA ALA A 13 -10.75 23.48 -5.56
C ALA A 13 -9.25 23.14 -5.59
N LEU A 14 -8.41 24.03 -5.04
CA LEU A 14 -6.96 23.80 -4.95
C LEU A 14 -6.63 22.59 -4.07
N MET A 15 -7.29 22.45 -2.93
CA MET A 15 -7.11 21.32 -2.01
C MET A 15 -7.63 20.02 -2.60
N ALA A 16 -8.73 20.02 -3.36
CA ALA A 16 -9.25 18.83 -4.03
C ALA A 16 -8.26 18.32 -5.09
N LEU A 17 -7.69 19.22 -5.91
CA LEU A 17 -6.67 18.86 -6.88
C LEU A 17 -5.41 18.33 -6.18
N PHE A 18 -4.91 19.05 -5.16
CA PHE A 18 -3.72 18.64 -4.41
C PHE A 18 -3.92 17.29 -3.72
N SER A 19 -5.05 17.12 -3.02
CA SER A 19 -5.40 15.88 -2.32
C SER A 19 -5.56 14.72 -3.30
N PHE A 20 -6.22 14.95 -4.45
CA PHE A 20 -6.36 13.93 -5.48
C PHE A 20 -5.00 13.43 -5.99
N LEU A 21 -4.10 14.37 -6.35
CA LEU A 21 -2.74 14.01 -6.79
C LEU A 21 -1.92 13.37 -5.66
N PHE A 22 -2.07 13.83 -4.42
CA PHE A 22 -1.34 13.31 -3.25
C PHE A 22 -1.78 11.89 -2.90
N VAL A 23 -3.09 11.63 -2.85
CA VAL A 23 -3.63 10.29 -2.63
C VAL A 23 -3.20 9.35 -3.75
N LEU A 24 -3.28 9.80 -5.01
CA LEU A 24 -2.80 9.01 -6.16
C LEU A 24 -1.31 8.66 -6.03
N ALA A 25 -0.47 9.61 -5.61
CA ALA A 25 0.95 9.37 -5.37
C ALA A 25 1.16 8.33 -4.25
N LEU A 26 0.46 8.45 -3.13
CA LEU A 26 0.55 7.47 -2.04
C LEU A 26 0.13 6.08 -2.52
N VAL A 27 -1.00 5.95 -3.21
CA VAL A 27 -1.48 4.65 -3.73
C VAL A 27 -0.41 3.97 -4.60
N ILE A 28 0.22 4.71 -5.51
CA ILE A 28 1.30 4.17 -6.35
C ILE A 28 2.49 3.71 -5.50
N HIS A 29 2.91 4.51 -4.52
CA HIS A 29 4.02 4.13 -3.63
C HIS A 29 3.68 2.90 -2.77
N PHE A 30 2.46 2.81 -2.24
CA PHE A 30 2.00 1.66 -1.47
C PHE A 30 1.95 0.40 -2.33
N ILE A 31 1.57 0.48 -3.61
CA ILE A 31 1.67 -0.65 -4.56
C ILE A 31 3.13 -1.10 -4.74
N LEU A 32 4.06 -0.16 -4.94
CA LEU A 32 5.48 -0.51 -5.12
C LEU A 32 6.07 -1.11 -3.84
N LEU A 33 5.75 -0.56 -2.68
CA LEU A 33 6.27 -1.01 -1.38
C LEU A 33 5.66 -2.36 -0.95
N MET A 34 4.42 -2.66 -1.37
CA MET A 34 3.77 -3.95 -1.11
C MET A 34 4.23 -5.05 -2.08
N SER A 35 4.83 -4.69 -3.22
CA SER A 35 5.23 -5.68 -4.22
C SER A 35 6.56 -6.36 -3.86
N PRO A 36 6.63 -7.71 -3.87
CA PRO A 36 7.80 -8.48 -3.43
C PRO A 36 9.07 -8.28 -4.28
N GLY A 37 9.01 -7.51 -5.37
CA GLY A 37 10.17 -7.15 -6.20
C GLY A 37 10.68 -5.71 -6.07
N TYR A 38 9.86 -4.78 -5.55
CA TYR A 38 10.21 -3.34 -5.44
C TYR A 38 10.24 -2.84 -3.99
N SER A 39 9.98 -3.73 -3.04
CA SER A 39 9.99 -3.47 -1.61
C SER A 39 11.42 -3.38 -1.07
N TRP A 40 12.04 -2.20 -1.16
CA TRP A 40 13.38 -1.96 -0.59
C TRP A 40 13.42 -2.16 0.95
N VAL A 41 12.28 -2.11 1.64
CA VAL A 41 12.11 -2.48 3.05
C VAL A 41 12.25 -3.99 3.30
N SER A 42 12.02 -4.82 2.29
CA SER A 42 12.14 -6.29 2.34
C SER A 42 13.43 -6.79 1.68
N ALA A 43 14.37 -5.90 1.34
CA ALA A 43 15.63 -6.27 0.68
C ALA A 43 16.67 -6.92 1.62
N THR A 44 16.30 -7.22 2.86
CA THR A 44 17.04 -8.18 3.70
C THR A 44 16.11 -9.32 4.07
N LYS A 45 15.96 -10.29 3.16
CA LYS A 45 16.41 -11.66 3.39
C LYS A 45 16.07 -12.51 2.16
N ALA A 46 17.05 -13.28 1.72
CA ALA A 46 16.80 -14.48 0.95
C ALA A 46 15.69 -15.31 1.63
N GLN A 47 14.51 -15.34 1.02
CA GLN A 47 13.61 -16.45 1.20
C GLN A 47 12.85 -16.59 -0.11
N ALA A 48 13.21 -17.64 -0.86
CA ALA A 48 12.21 -18.43 -1.56
C ALA A 48 10.94 -18.53 -0.68
N PRO A 49 9.75 -18.79 -1.23
CA PRO A 49 8.68 -19.32 -0.41
C PRO A 49 9.17 -20.62 0.24
N ALA A 50 9.84 -20.52 1.39
CA ALA A 50 9.77 -21.53 2.39
C ALA A 50 8.25 -21.63 2.61
N SER A 51 7.60 -22.72 2.27
CA SER A 51 7.97 -24.01 2.86
C SER A 51 8.29 -23.84 4.36
N ASN A 52 7.68 -22.84 5.02
CA ASN A 52 7.32 -22.91 6.42
C ASN A 52 5.88 -23.46 6.32
N MET A 53 5.64 -24.73 5.99
CA MET A 53 5.82 -25.81 6.97
C MET A 53 5.89 -25.22 8.37
N SER A 54 4.77 -24.63 8.81
CA SER A 54 4.35 -24.92 10.18
C SER A 54 4.18 -26.43 10.20
N ALA A 55 5.26 -27.13 10.56
CA ALA A 55 5.18 -28.52 10.94
C ALA A 55 4.24 -28.51 12.15
N MET A 56 2.97 -28.80 11.89
CA MET A 56 2.03 -29.11 12.95
C MET A 56 2.70 -30.23 13.76
N PRO A 57 2.90 -30.05 15.07
CA PRO A 57 3.68 -30.96 15.90
C PRO A 57 3.11 -32.39 15.80
N PRO A 58 3.96 -33.43 15.89
CA PRO A 58 3.51 -34.81 15.76
C PRO A 58 2.38 -35.08 16.76
N ALA A 59 1.21 -35.50 16.25
CA ALA A 59 0.15 -36.00 17.09
C ALA A 59 0.71 -37.16 17.92
N ARG A 60 0.73 -36.98 19.23
CA ARG A 60 1.19 -37.96 20.21
C ARG A 60 0.48 -39.29 19.94
N THR A 61 1.23 -40.28 19.47
CA THR A 61 0.82 -41.69 19.45
C THR A 61 0.48 -42.10 20.88
N ILE A 62 -0.79 -42.36 21.14
CA ILE A 62 -1.26 -43.06 22.35
C ILE A 62 -1.72 -44.43 21.89
N ASN A 63 -1.07 -45.43 22.50
CA ASN A 63 -1.23 -46.88 22.34
C ASN A 63 -2.67 -47.34 22.58
#